data_AF-A0A357QLX6-F1
#
_entry.id   AF-A0A357QLX6-F1
#
_cell.length_a   1.000
_cell.length_b   1.000
_cell.length_c   1.000
_cell.angle_alpha   90.00
_cell.angle_beta   90.00
_cell.angle_gamma   90.00
#
_symmetry.space_group_name_H-M   'P 1'
#
loop_
_entity.id
_entity.type
_entity.pdbx_description
1 polymer ?
#
loop_
_entity_poly.entity_id
_entity_poly.type
_entity_poly.pdbx_seq_one_letter_code
_entity_poly.pdbx_strand_id
1 'polypeptide(L)'
;MKKLKFLALSVILVAGLAFVACNDKKDEKKSDDGKKTEETTNEDEVTKDEEASTGGAWSEFERTQFLKSCVESFNQSSGGLDGEKYCSCMLEKLESKYGSAIEVQNNMDNQEMQDWALDCLK
;
A
#
# COMPACT_ATOMS: atom_id res chain seq x y z
N MET A 1 -24.04 13.43 42.68
CA MET A 1 -22.59 13.68 42.46
C MET A 1 -22.36 13.87 40.96
N LYS A 2 -22.24 15.12 40.51
CA LYS A 2 -21.90 15.49 39.13
C LYS A 2 -20.80 16.55 39.22
N LYS A 3 -19.57 16.14 38.93
CA LYS A 3 -18.41 17.05 38.83
C LYS A 3 -17.71 16.73 37.52
N LEU A 4 -18.28 17.36 36.50
CA LEU A 4 -17.69 17.75 35.24
C LEU A 4 -16.20 18.14 35.43
N LYS A 5 -15.28 17.43 34.79
CA LYS A 5 -13.89 17.86 34.61
C LYS A 5 -13.63 17.99 33.12
N PHE A 6 -14.10 19.10 32.56
CA PHE A 6 -13.59 19.62 31.29
C PHE A 6 -12.15 20.06 31.54
N LEU A 7 -11.19 19.19 31.23
CA LEU A 7 -9.80 19.61 31.05
C LEU A 7 -9.66 20.04 29.60
N ALA A 8 -9.91 21.34 29.40
CA ALA A 8 -9.51 22.08 28.22
C ALA A 8 -7.98 22.00 28.09
N LEU A 9 -7.50 21.08 27.24
CA LEU A 9 -6.12 21.08 26.78
C LEU A 9 -5.98 22.20 25.75
N SER A 10 -5.47 23.29 26.28
CA SER A 10 -5.07 24.53 25.64
C SER A 10 -4.29 24.31 24.35
N VAL A 11 -4.83 24.90 23.29
CA VAL A 11 -4.16 25.30 22.05
C VAL A 11 -2.88 26.08 22.39
N ILE A 12 -1.73 25.53 22.01
CA ILE A 12 -0.48 26.29 21.87
C ILE A 12 0.08 25.94 20.48
N LEU A 13 -0.36 26.69 19.47
CA LEU A 13 0.21 26.67 18.13
C LEU A 13 1.04 27.94 18.01
N VAL A 14 2.33 27.83 18.33
CA VAL A 14 3.28 28.94 18.22
C VAL A 14 3.71 29.07 16.77
N ALA A 15 3.32 30.21 16.21
CA ALA A 15 3.89 30.97 15.11
C ALA A 15 5.13 30.41 14.39
N GLY A 16 4.97 30.26 13.07
CA GLY A 16 5.61 31.20 12.14
C GLY A 16 7.07 30.94 11.77
N LEU A 17 7.27 30.26 10.64
CA LEU A 17 8.30 30.66 9.67
C LEU A 17 7.63 30.77 8.30
N ALA A 18 7.23 32.00 7.97
CA ALA A 18 6.98 32.41 6.59
C ALA A 18 8.30 32.87 5.96
N PHE A 19 8.30 32.89 4.61
CA PHE A 19 9.31 33.40 3.68
C PHE A 19 10.41 32.38 3.37
N VAL A 20 10.78 32.04 2.12
CA VAL A 20 10.67 32.62 0.76
C VAL A 20 11.28 31.52 -0.14
N ALA A 21 10.91 31.20 -1.39
CA ALA A 21 10.47 31.99 -2.53
C ALA A 21 9.67 31.11 -3.51
N CYS A 22 8.62 31.67 -4.12
CA CYS A 22 8.26 31.30 -5.48
C CYS A 22 9.37 31.81 -6.41
N ASN A 23 9.99 30.94 -7.19
CA ASN A 23 10.83 31.35 -8.30
C ASN A 23 9.95 31.42 -9.56
N ASP A 24 9.26 32.55 -9.73
CA ASP A 24 8.63 32.91 -11.01
C ASP A 24 9.64 33.80 -11.75
N LYS A 25 10.26 33.24 -12.78
CA LYS A 25 11.00 34.03 -13.77
C LYS A 25 10.77 33.42 -15.15
N LYS A 26 9.81 34.01 -15.86
CA LYS A 26 9.74 34.00 -17.34
C LYS A 26 11.09 34.48 -17.88
N ASP A 27 11.65 33.71 -18.81
CA ASP A 27 12.24 34.21 -20.06
C ASP A 27 12.36 33.05 -21.09
N GLU A 28 11.63 33.24 -22.20
CA GLU A 28 11.75 32.78 -23.61
C GLU A 28 12.20 31.36 -24.06
N LYS A 29 11.61 30.97 -25.21
CA LYS A 29 11.72 29.70 -25.97
C LYS A 29 13.14 29.35 -26.44
N LYS A 30 13.40 28.03 -26.64
CA LYS A 30 13.66 27.38 -27.96
C LYS A 30 14.40 26.03 -27.84
N SER A 31 13.84 24.98 -28.50
CA SER A 31 14.50 23.80 -29.13
C SER A 31 15.41 22.92 -28.24
N ASP A 32 15.78 21.69 -28.54
CA ASP A 32 15.46 20.60 -29.48
C ASP A 32 16.40 19.45 -29.02
N ASP A 33 15.98 18.21 -29.24
CA ASP A 33 16.69 16.93 -29.32
C ASP A 33 18.14 16.71 -28.83
N GLY A 34 18.40 15.50 -28.32
CA GLY A 34 19.73 14.86 -28.28
C GLY A 34 20.24 14.53 -26.88
N LYS A 35 19.96 13.34 -26.33
CA LYS A 35 20.64 12.04 -26.55
C LYS A 35 22.03 11.92 -25.88
N LYS A 36 22.16 10.76 -25.22
CA LYS A 36 23.36 9.95 -24.89
C LYS A 36 23.77 10.03 -23.41
N THR A 37 23.38 9.06 -22.56
CA THR A 37 23.93 7.68 -22.42
C THR A 37 25.36 7.78 -21.89
N GLU A 38 25.81 7.16 -20.80
CA GLU A 38 25.74 5.77 -20.29
C GLU A 38 26.49 5.83 -18.94
N GLU A 39 26.15 5.13 -17.87
CA GLU A 39 26.59 3.77 -17.52
C GLU A 39 26.26 3.61 -16.01
N THR A 40 26.01 2.47 -15.38
CA THR A 40 25.90 1.03 -15.71
C THR A 40 25.64 0.40 -14.33
N THR A 41 24.47 -0.22 -14.13
CA THR A 41 24.30 -1.66 -13.82
C THR A 41 24.52 -2.05 -12.36
N ASN A 42 23.47 -2.57 -11.74
CA ASN A 42 23.30 -3.96 -11.28
C ASN A 42 21.77 -4.15 -11.19
N GLU A 43 21.11 -4.87 -12.10
CA GLU A 43 20.96 -6.34 -12.08
C GLU A 43 20.48 -6.85 -10.73
N ASP A 44 19.19 -6.65 -10.47
CA ASP A 44 18.39 -7.72 -9.87
C ASP A 44 17.22 -7.97 -10.81
N GLU A 45 17.40 -9.05 -11.55
CA GLU A 45 16.43 -9.72 -12.40
C GLU A 45 15.24 -10.14 -11.52
N VAL A 46 14.23 -9.26 -11.41
CA VAL A 46 12.90 -9.72 -11.01
C VAL A 46 12.36 -10.45 -12.22
N THR A 47 12.55 -11.78 -12.22
CA THR A 47 11.78 -12.70 -13.04
C THR A 47 10.32 -12.35 -12.79
N LYS A 48 9.70 -11.76 -13.81
CA LYS A 48 8.25 -11.77 -13.94
C LYS A 48 7.88 -13.21 -14.23
N ASP A 49 7.83 -14.00 -13.17
CA ASP A 49 6.95 -15.16 -13.16
C ASP A 49 5.54 -14.56 -13.21
N GLU A 50 5.06 -14.37 -14.45
CA GLU A 50 3.64 -14.35 -14.74
C GLU A 50 3.09 -15.72 -14.33
N GLU A 51 2.91 -15.93 -13.02
CA GLU A 51 1.98 -16.93 -12.55
C GLU A 51 0.60 -16.36 -12.85
N ALA A 52 0.05 -16.79 -13.98
CA ALA A 52 -1.33 -16.58 -14.35
C ALA A 52 -2.22 -17.21 -13.26
N SER A 53 -2.46 -16.45 -12.20
CA SER A 53 -3.43 -16.77 -11.17
C SER A 53 -4.78 -16.93 -11.84
N THR A 54 -5.30 -18.14 -11.77
CA THR A 54 -6.60 -18.51 -12.34
C THR A 54 -7.67 -17.57 -11.82
N GLY A 55 -8.13 -16.68 -12.73
CA GLY A 55 -8.85 -15.46 -12.41
C GLY A 55 -10.14 -15.66 -11.61
N GLY A 56 -10.11 -15.19 -10.36
CA GLY A 56 -11.26 -14.68 -9.66
C GLY A 56 -11.71 -13.31 -10.20
N ALA A 57 -12.73 -12.73 -9.58
CA ALA A 57 -13.38 -11.49 -10.03
C ALA A 57 -12.46 -10.25 -10.03
N TRP A 58 -11.31 -10.32 -9.38
CA TRP A 58 -10.37 -9.23 -9.26
C TRP A 58 -9.47 -9.12 -10.50
N SER A 59 -9.04 -7.90 -10.80
CA SER A 59 -8.05 -7.64 -11.83
C SER A 59 -6.64 -7.98 -11.36
N GLU A 60 -5.73 -8.28 -12.31
CA GLU A 60 -4.31 -8.50 -12.01
C GLU A 60 -3.67 -7.33 -11.26
N PHE A 61 -4.10 -6.11 -11.56
CA PHE A 61 -3.64 -4.93 -10.84
C PHE A 61 -4.07 -4.97 -9.37
N GLU A 62 -5.33 -5.30 -9.07
CA GLU A 62 -5.83 -5.40 -7.69
C GLU A 62 -5.12 -6.52 -6.92
N ARG A 63 -4.92 -7.70 -7.55
CA ARG A 63 -4.14 -8.82 -6.99
C ARG A 63 -2.74 -8.37 -6.60
N THR A 64 -2.03 -7.78 -7.54
CA THR A 64 -0.64 -7.34 -7.36
C THR A 64 -0.54 -6.31 -6.24
N GLN A 65 -1.45 -5.33 -6.21
CA GLN A 65 -1.47 -4.31 -5.16
C GLN A 65 -1.77 -4.92 -3.79
N PHE A 66 -2.72 -5.86 -3.72
CA PHE A 66 -3.05 -6.56 -2.48
C PHE A 66 -1.86 -7.37 -1.96
N LEU A 67 -1.29 -8.24 -2.79
CA LEU A 67 -0.16 -9.10 -2.41
C LEU A 67 1.03 -8.26 -1.95
N LYS A 68 1.40 -7.22 -2.71
CA LYS A 68 2.49 -6.32 -2.34
C LYS A 68 2.27 -5.68 -0.96
N SER A 69 1.10 -5.09 -0.74
CA SER A 69 0.78 -4.41 0.52
C SER A 69 0.68 -5.38 1.70
N CYS A 70 0.11 -6.57 1.46
CA CYS A 70 -0.02 -7.61 2.46
C CYS A 70 1.36 -8.15 2.88
N VAL A 71 2.22 -8.53 1.92
CA VAL A 71 3.55 -9.09 2.20
C VAL A 71 4.42 -8.08 2.93
N GLU A 72 4.40 -6.81 2.51
CA GLU A 72 5.13 -5.73 3.19
C GLU A 72 4.68 -5.57 4.65
N SER A 73 3.37 -5.53 4.89
CA SER A 73 2.80 -5.38 6.26
C SER A 73 3.05 -6.62 7.12
N PHE A 74 2.95 -7.81 6.51
CA PHE A 74 3.14 -9.07 7.20
C PHE A 74 4.60 -9.25 7.60
N ASN A 75 5.56 -9.02 6.70
CA ASN A 75 6.98 -9.17 6.99
C ASN A 75 7.47 -8.22 8.09
N GLN A 76 6.84 -7.05 8.24
CA GLN A 76 7.11 -6.12 9.34
C GLN A 76 6.64 -6.64 10.71
N SER A 77 5.68 -7.57 10.75
CA SER A 77 4.99 -8.02 11.97
C SER A 77 5.17 -9.50 12.30
N SER A 78 5.54 -10.34 11.33
CA SER A 78 5.46 -11.80 11.43
C SER A 78 6.72 -12.50 11.92
N GLY A 79 7.85 -11.79 12.05
CA GLY A 79 9.08 -12.34 12.63
C GLY A 79 9.76 -13.41 11.77
N GLY A 80 9.61 -13.35 10.44
CA GLY A 80 10.28 -14.26 9.49
C GLY A 80 9.42 -15.42 8.99
N LEU A 81 8.10 -15.35 9.17
CA LEU A 81 7.16 -16.24 8.48
C LEU A 81 7.04 -15.88 7.00
N ASP A 82 6.65 -16.87 6.19
CA ASP A 82 6.45 -16.70 4.74
C ASP A 82 5.22 -15.83 4.46
N GLY A 83 5.46 -14.55 4.19
CA GLY A 83 4.42 -13.58 3.86
C GLY A 83 3.76 -13.83 2.51
N GLU A 84 4.47 -14.38 1.53
CA GLU A 84 3.90 -14.64 0.20
C GLU A 84 2.85 -15.74 0.30
N LYS A 85 3.16 -16.84 0.99
CA LYS A 85 2.21 -17.93 1.26
C LYS A 85 0.98 -17.44 2.05
N TYR A 86 1.19 -16.64 3.08
CA TYR A 86 0.09 -16.09 3.88
C TYR A 86 -0.82 -15.19 3.03
N CYS A 87 -0.22 -14.28 2.28
CA CYS A 87 -0.95 -13.28 1.50
C CYS A 87 -1.66 -13.87 0.29
N SER A 88 -1.08 -14.86 -0.38
CA SER A 88 -1.77 -15.59 -1.45
C SER A 88 -2.99 -16.34 -0.91
N CYS A 89 -2.85 -17.05 0.21
CA CYS A 89 -3.98 -17.70 0.89
C CYS A 89 -5.10 -16.71 1.26
N MET A 90 -4.75 -15.53 1.78
CA MET A 90 -5.72 -14.49 2.11
C MET A 90 -6.41 -13.95 0.85
N LEU A 91 -5.66 -13.73 -0.23
CA LEU A 91 -6.20 -13.26 -1.51
C LEU A 91 -7.23 -14.25 -2.07
N GLU A 92 -6.93 -15.55 -2.08
CA GLU A 92 -7.86 -16.58 -2.57
C GLU A 92 -9.19 -16.56 -1.81
N LYS A 93 -9.15 -16.44 -0.48
CA LYS A 93 -10.37 -16.36 0.35
C LYS A 93 -11.16 -15.09 0.06
N LEU A 94 -10.47 -13.96 -0.15
CA LEU A 94 -11.09 -12.69 -0.51
C LEU A 94 -11.74 -12.75 -1.89
N GLU A 95 -11.07 -13.28 -2.91
CA GLU A 95 -11.61 -13.40 -4.27
C GLU A 95 -12.77 -14.39 -4.37
N SER A 96 -12.77 -15.42 -3.52
CA SER A 96 -13.86 -16.39 -3.44
C SER A 96 -15.15 -15.75 -2.90
N LYS A 97 -15.03 -14.72 -2.05
CA LYS A 97 -16.18 -14.09 -1.39
C LYS A 97 -16.58 -12.73 -1.98
N TYR A 98 -15.63 -11.93 -2.41
CA TYR A 98 -15.82 -10.54 -2.83
C TYR A 98 -15.46 -10.36 -4.30
N GLY A 99 -16.32 -9.66 -5.04
CA GLY A 99 -16.14 -9.42 -6.46
C GLY A 99 -15.05 -8.39 -6.79
N SER A 100 -14.66 -7.57 -5.81
CA SER A 100 -13.59 -6.58 -5.97
C SER A 100 -12.94 -6.20 -4.64
N ALA A 101 -11.77 -5.56 -4.70
CA ALA A 101 -11.09 -5.04 -3.51
C ALA A 101 -11.92 -3.98 -2.76
N ILE A 102 -12.76 -3.23 -3.47
CA ILE A 102 -13.63 -2.21 -2.88
C ILE A 102 -14.75 -2.87 -2.06
N GLU A 103 -15.28 -4.00 -2.51
CA GLU A 103 -16.32 -4.72 -1.76
C GLU A 103 -15.81 -5.23 -0.41
N VAL A 104 -14.55 -5.67 -0.35
CA VAL A 104 -13.91 -6.07 0.91
C VAL A 104 -13.97 -4.94 1.93
N GLN A 105 -13.54 -3.74 1.55
CA GLN A 105 -13.45 -2.60 2.48
C GLN A 105 -14.80 -2.22 3.11
N ASN A 106 -15.90 -2.49 2.40
CA ASN A 106 -17.24 -2.11 2.84
C ASN A 106 -17.97 -3.25 3.58
N ASN A 107 -17.60 -4.50 3.35
CA ASN A 107 -18.38 -5.66 3.78
C ASN A 107 -17.59 -6.67 4.62
N MET A 108 -16.28 -6.47 4.79
CA MET A 108 -15.46 -7.44 5.52
C MET A 108 -15.77 -7.43 7.01
N ASP A 109 -16.10 -8.60 7.53
CA ASP A 109 -16.26 -8.82 8.94
C ASP A 109 -14.90 -9.10 9.61
N ASN A 110 -14.68 -8.46 10.77
CA ASN A 110 -13.40 -8.57 11.48
C ASN A 110 -13.17 -9.97 12.06
N GLN A 111 -14.23 -10.68 12.46
CA GLN A 111 -14.08 -12.03 13.00
C GLN A 111 -13.72 -13.00 11.87
N GLU A 112 -14.40 -12.89 10.73
CA GLU A 112 -14.07 -13.67 9.54
C GLU A 112 -12.62 -13.43 9.07
N MET A 113 -12.15 -12.18 9.09
CA MET A 113 -10.76 -11.85 8.77
C MET A 113 -9.77 -12.59 9.67
N GLN A 114 -10.04 -12.65 10.98
CA GLN A 114 -9.17 -13.32 11.95
C GLN A 114 -9.19 -14.83 11.76
N ASP A 115 -10.35 -15.43 11.52
CA ASP A 115 -10.49 -16.86 11.26
C ASP A 115 -9.70 -17.26 10.01
N TRP A 116 -9.76 -16.45 8.96
CA TRP A 116 -8.96 -16.65 7.74
C TRP A 116 -7.47 -16.46 7.97
N ALA A 117 -7.08 -15.45 8.75
CA ALA A 117 -5.67 -15.22 9.09
C ALA A 117 -5.08 -16.43 9.83
N LEU A 118 -5.80 -17.00 10.81
CA LEU A 118 -5.37 -18.21 11.50
C LEU A 118 -5.27 -19.43 10.59
N ASP A 119 -6.17 -19.53 9.60
CA ASP A 119 -6.13 -20.62 8.64
C ASP A 119 -4.93 -20.51 7.69
N CYS A 120 -4.62 -19.29 7.24
CA CYS A 120 -3.50 -19.01 6.34
C CYS A 120 -2.12 -19.04 7.03
N LEU A 121 -2.07 -19.10 8.36
CA LEU A 121 -0.84 -19.26 9.14
C LEU A 121 -0.43 -20.73 9.35
N LYS A 122 -1.23 -21.68 8.89
CA LYS A 122 -0.95 -23.13 9.01
C LYS A 122 0.04 -23.61 7.93
#